data_AF-A0A254N4U9-F1
#
_entry.id   AF-A0A254N4U9-F1
#
_cell.length_a   1.000
_cell.length_b   1.000
_cell.length_c   1.000
_cell.angle_alpha   90.00
_cell.angle_beta   90.00
_cell.angle_gamma   90.00
#
_symmetry.space_group_name_H-M   'P 1'
#
loop_
_entity.id
_entity.type
_entity.pdbx_description
1 polymer ?
#
loop_
_entity_poly.entity_id
_entity_poly.type
_entity_poly.pdbx_seq_one_letter_code
_entity_poly.pdbx_strand_id
1 'polypeptide(L)'
;MTTLKTWLGAGLLAAHAAHAQPEADLTLAFTLEAGLPVLQARIDGREARLLIDSGGAAALALRADWAPAGDAASAVMSQDAQGQLRRNDRLVVREVVIGPHALPQAPAAQTWGKAKRPAAADGYLGWGWLRERRWVIDYAAGQLQRLAPGSPLPAACGGAPLPFDMLGSLAVVRLQAADGRLLALGLDTGASRNVITPGLAEAVAGGTLTAERRVLQAGPFVSVPLQVPGLDGFLGQDFFSRHRVCMDPTRRELRVQPLVG
;
A
#
# COMPACT_ATOMS: atom_id res chain seq x y z
N MET A 1 32.67 -25.02 68.10
CA MET A 1 32.84 -23.96 67.10
C MET A 1 32.92 -24.64 65.74
N THR A 2 31.82 -24.63 64.99
CA THR A 2 31.67 -25.43 63.76
C THR A 2 31.35 -24.46 62.63
N THR A 3 32.28 -24.25 61.72
CA THR A 3 32.20 -23.29 60.62
C THR A 3 31.58 -23.95 59.39
N LEU A 4 30.37 -23.53 59.00
CA LEU A 4 29.74 -23.93 57.73
C LEU A 4 30.36 -23.15 56.56
N LYS A 5 30.86 -23.90 55.56
CA LYS A 5 31.30 -23.40 54.25
C LYS A 5 30.11 -23.39 53.30
N THR A 6 29.60 -22.21 52.96
CA THR A 6 28.58 -22.01 51.91
C THR A 6 29.25 -21.92 50.55
N TRP A 7 28.96 -22.86 49.65
CA TRP A 7 29.38 -22.82 48.25
C TRP A 7 28.34 -22.06 47.42
N LEU A 8 28.74 -20.93 46.83
CA LEU A 8 27.98 -20.19 45.82
C LEU A 8 28.27 -20.80 44.44
N GLY A 9 27.35 -21.59 43.92
CA GLY A 9 27.39 -22.08 42.54
C GLY A 9 26.89 -20.99 41.58
N ALA A 10 27.80 -20.38 40.82
CA ALA A 10 27.47 -19.48 39.71
C ALA A 10 27.07 -20.32 38.48
N GLY A 11 25.76 -20.47 38.24
CA GLY A 11 25.25 -21.07 37.01
C GLY A 11 25.29 -20.06 35.87
N LEU A 12 26.16 -20.30 34.87
CA LEU A 12 26.09 -19.61 33.58
C LEU A 12 24.80 -20.04 32.85
N LEU A 13 23.81 -19.15 32.80
CA LEU A 13 22.70 -19.26 31.86
C LEU A 13 23.18 -18.83 30.48
N ALA A 14 23.51 -19.79 29.62
CA ALA A 14 23.76 -19.53 28.21
C ALA A 14 22.44 -19.19 27.52
N ALA A 15 22.17 -17.89 27.36
CA ALA A 15 21.07 -17.40 26.54
C ALA A 15 21.33 -17.81 25.08
N HIS A 16 20.61 -18.82 24.61
CA HIS A 16 20.62 -19.19 23.20
C HIS A 16 19.87 -18.10 22.45
N ALA A 17 20.61 -17.27 21.70
CA ALA A 17 20.01 -16.35 20.75
C ALA A 17 19.29 -17.19 19.68
N ALA A 18 17.96 -17.26 19.78
CA ALA A 18 17.13 -17.80 18.71
C ALA A 18 17.39 -16.92 17.48
N HIS A 19 18.08 -17.48 16.49
CA HIS A 19 18.30 -16.80 15.22
C HIS A 19 16.93 -16.73 14.54
N ALA A 20 16.37 -15.53 14.43
CA ALA A 20 15.17 -15.32 13.64
C ALA A 20 15.45 -15.82 12.22
N GLN A 21 14.63 -16.75 11.72
CA GLN A 21 14.76 -17.18 10.34
C GLN A 21 14.56 -15.97 9.43
N PRO A 22 15.36 -15.84 8.36
CA PRO A 22 15.19 -14.75 7.42
C PRO A 22 13.75 -14.79 6.87
N GLU A 23 13.05 -13.66 6.95
CA GLU A 23 11.73 -13.51 6.36
C GLU A 23 11.86 -13.77 4.85
N ALA A 24 10.96 -14.57 4.27
CA ALA A 24 10.95 -14.86 2.85
C ALA A 24 10.13 -13.81 2.07
N ASP A 25 10.38 -13.69 0.77
CA ASP A 25 9.52 -12.90 -0.12
C ASP A 25 8.08 -13.45 -0.06
N LEU A 26 7.11 -12.54 0.01
CA LEU A 26 5.69 -12.82 0.08
C LEU A 26 5.03 -12.50 -1.26
N THR A 27 4.36 -13.46 -1.88
CA THR A 27 3.58 -13.23 -3.12
C THR A 27 2.10 -13.44 -2.84
N LEU A 28 1.31 -12.39 -3.05
CA LEU A 28 -0.13 -12.37 -2.81
C LEU A 28 -0.86 -12.31 -4.15
N ALA A 29 -1.70 -13.31 -4.42
CA ALA A 29 -2.61 -13.28 -5.54
C ALA A 29 -3.81 -12.36 -5.23
N PHE A 30 -4.26 -11.61 -6.25
CA PHE A 30 -5.49 -10.83 -6.20
C PHE A 30 -6.28 -10.98 -7.50
N THR A 31 -7.55 -10.62 -7.44
CA THR A 31 -8.43 -10.48 -8.61
C THR A 31 -8.79 -9.02 -8.82
N LEU A 32 -9.02 -8.62 -10.07
CA LEU A 32 -9.50 -7.27 -10.37
C LEU A 32 -11.03 -7.23 -10.36
N GLU A 33 -11.60 -6.42 -9.48
CA GLU A 33 -13.04 -6.23 -9.38
C GLU A 33 -13.41 -4.78 -9.58
N ALA A 34 -14.16 -4.49 -10.65
CA ALA A 34 -14.37 -3.12 -11.12
C ALA A 34 -13.05 -2.33 -11.23
N GLY A 35 -11.97 -3.01 -11.61
CA GLY A 35 -10.63 -2.45 -11.74
C GLY A 35 -9.81 -2.36 -10.45
N LEU A 36 -10.36 -2.73 -9.30
CA LEU A 36 -9.66 -2.66 -8.02
C LEU A 36 -9.00 -4.01 -7.68
N PRO A 37 -7.76 -4.05 -7.18
CA PRO A 37 -7.09 -5.28 -6.80
C PRO A 37 -7.62 -5.77 -5.44
N VAL A 38 -8.36 -6.88 -5.46
CA VAL A 38 -9.00 -7.48 -4.29
C VAL A 38 -8.34 -8.82 -3.95
N LEU A 39 -7.88 -8.96 -2.71
CA LEU A 39 -7.36 -10.22 -2.18
C LEU A 39 -8.33 -10.85 -1.18
N GLN A 40 -8.24 -12.17 -1.03
CA GLN A 40 -8.94 -12.93 -0.01
C GLN A 40 -8.06 -13.05 1.24
N ALA A 41 -8.64 -12.79 2.40
CA ALA A 41 -7.98 -12.88 3.68
C ALA A 41 -8.90 -13.51 4.73
N ARG A 42 -8.31 -14.01 5.82
CA ARG A 42 -9.00 -14.39 7.05
C ARG A 42 -8.44 -13.55 8.19
N ILE A 43 -9.32 -12.82 8.87
CA ILE A 43 -8.97 -11.91 9.97
C ILE A 43 -9.70 -12.39 11.22
N ASP A 44 -8.94 -12.78 12.24
CA ASP A 44 -9.47 -13.35 13.48
C ASP A 44 -10.50 -14.46 13.23
N GLY A 45 -10.23 -15.35 12.27
CA GLY A 45 -11.12 -16.45 11.89
C GLY A 45 -12.26 -16.09 10.93
N ARG A 46 -12.46 -14.82 10.57
CA ARG A 46 -13.52 -14.37 9.65
C ARG A 46 -12.96 -14.12 8.25
N GLU A 47 -13.61 -14.66 7.23
CA GLU A 47 -13.29 -14.37 5.83
C GLU A 47 -13.51 -12.88 5.52
N ALA A 48 -12.57 -12.29 4.78
CA ALA A 48 -12.49 -10.87 4.48
C ALA A 48 -12.00 -10.65 3.05
N ARG A 49 -12.54 -9.63 2.39
CA ARG A 49 -12.05 -9.17 1.08
C ARG A 49 -11.38 -7.81 1.24
N LEU A 50 -10.09 -7.74 0.94
CA LEU A 50 -9.31 -6.53 1.13
C LEU A 50 -8.87 -5.96 -0.21
N LEU A 51 -9.02 -4.65 -0.38
CA LEU A 51 -8.34 -3.94 -1.47
C LEU A 51 -6.85 -3.83 -1.15
N ILE A 52 -6.01 -3.80 -2.19
CA ILE A 52 -4.66 -3.24 -2.09
C ILE A 52 -4.78 -1.76 -2.42
N ASP A 53 -4.54 -0.88 -1.44
CA ASP A 53 -4.81 0.57 -1.54
C ASP A 53 -3.57 1.39 -1.15
N SER A 54 -2.67 1.65 -2.12
CA SER A 54 -1.47 2.46 -1.89
C SER A 54 -1.78 3.94 -1.56
N GLY A 55 -2.98 4.44 -1.85
CA GLY A 55 -3.43 5.77 -1.43
C GLY A 55 -3.92 5.81 0.02
N GLY A 56 -4.39 4.67 0.55
CA GLY A 56 -4.91 4.53 1.91
C GLY A 56 -3.82 4.58 2.98
N ALA A 57 -3.99 5.44 3.99
CA ALA A 57 -2.97 5.67 5.03
C ALA A 57 -2.76 4.51 6.00
N ALA A 58 -3.83 3.82 6.37
CA ALA A 58 -3.81 2.73 7.34
C ALA A 58 -2.95 1.54 6.86
N ALA A 59 -2.40 0.77 7.80
CA ALA A 59 -1.80 -0.51 7.45
C ALA A 59 -2.89 -1.53 7.09
N LEU A 60 -3.93 -1.62 7.92
CA LEU A 60 -5.17 -2.32 7.66
C LEU A 60 -6.35 -1.42 8.04
N ALA A 61 -7.32 -1.26 7.15
CA ALA A 61 -8.59 -0.64 7.48
C ALA A 61 -9.74 -1.59 7.19
N LEU A 62 -10.70 -1.68 8.10
CA LEU A 62 -11.83 -2.59 8.01
C LEU A 62 -13.14 -1.85 8.22
N ARG A 63 -14.22 -2.39 7.68
CA ARG A 63 -15.57 -1.95 7.98
C ARG A 63 -15.86 -1.87 9.48
N ALA A 64 -16.72 -0.92 9.88
CA ALA A 64 -16.97 -0.62 11.30
C ALA A 64 -17.56 -1.81 12.09
N ASP A 65 -18.37 -2.65 11.45
CA ASP A 65 -18.93 -3.92 11.95
C ASP A 65 -17.91 -5.06 12.06
N TRP A 66 -16.62 -4.79 11.79
CA TRP A 66 -15.53 -5.71 12.15
C TRP A 66 -15.08 -5.59 13.60
N ALA A 67 -15.28 -4.42 14.21
CA ALA A 67 -14.93 -4.18 15.60
C ALA A 67 -15.87 -5.01 16.51
N PRO A 68 -15.35 -5.84 17.44
CA PRO A 68 -16.17 -6.33 18.53
C PRO A 68 -16.72 -5.14 19.32
N ALA A 69 -17.99 -5.20 19.71
CA ALA A 69 -18.62 -4.13 20.48
C ALA A 69 -17.86 -3.91 21.80
N GLY A 70 -17.25 -2.73 21.97
CA GLY A 70 -16.60 -2.30 23.22
C GLY A 70 -15.10 -2.03 23.18
N ASP A 71 -14.38 -2.40 22.11
CA ASP A 71 -12.90 -2.36 22.08
C ASP A 71 -12.29 -1.14 21.34
N ALA A 72 -13.04 -0.05 21.17
CA ALA A 72 -12.52 1.16 20.52
C ALA A 72 -11.48 1.87 21.41
N ALA A 73 -10.22 1.46 21.29
CA ALA A 73 -9.12 1.89 22.16
C ALA A 73 -8.70 3.36 21.93
N SER A 74 -9.01 3.95 20.78
CA SER A 74 -8.77 5.37 20.45
C SER A 74 -9.25 5.69 19.03
N ALA A 75 -9.43 6.96 18.72
CA ALA A 75 -9.76 7.43 17.38
C ALA A 75 -8.56 8.10 16.70
N VAL A 76 -8.49 7.98 15.36
CA VAL A 76 -7.53 8.62 14.48
C VAL A 76 -8.30 9.43 13.44
N MET A 77 -7.85 10.65 13.17
CA MET A 77 -8.42 11.48 12.11
C MET A 77 -7.69 11.23 10.79
N SER A 78 -8.43 11.08 9.70
CA SER A 78 -7.89 11.05 8.33
C SER A 78 -8.64 12.03 7.44
N GLN A 79 -8.00 12.51 6.37
CA GLN A 79 -8.65 13.33 5.35
C GLN A 79 -8.80 12.53 4.06
N ASP A 80 -9.97 12.58 3.41
CA ASP A 80 -10.16 11.99 2.08
C ASP A 80 -9.76 12.96 0.94
N ALA A 81 -9.75 12.47 -0.30
CA ALA A 81 -9.34 13.27 -1.47
C ALA A 81 -10.28 14.48 -1.74
N GLN A 82 -11.48 14.47 -1.13
CA GLN A 82 -12.45 15.57 -1.16
C GLN A 82 -12.29 16.52 0.04
N GLY A 83 -11.22 16.37 0.81
CA GLY A 83 -10.90 17.24 1.93
C GLY A 83 -11.69 16.94 3.20
N GLN A 84 -12.56 15.91 3.21
CA GLN A 84 -13.41 15.63 4.35
C GLN A 84 -12.63 14.89 5.44
N LEU A 85 -12.67 15.44 6.66
CA LEU A 85 -12.13 14.78 7.83
C LEU A 85 -13.02 13.62 8.28
N ARG A 86 -12.41 12.47 8.50
CA ARG A 86 -13.04 11.24 8.97
C ARG A 86 -12.42 10.81 10.27
N ARG A 87 -13.28 10.45 11.21
CA ARG A 87 -12.87 9.72 12.41
C ARG A 87 -12.84 8.24 12.08
N ASN A 88 -11.71 7.59 12.39
CA ASN A 88 -11.54 6.15 12.32
C ASN A 88 -11.20 5.64 13.72
N ASP A 89 -11.86 4.58 14.17
CA ASP A 89 -11.56 3.98 15.46
C ASP A 89 -10.49 2.90 15.28
N ARG A 90 -9.54 2.80 16.21
CA ARG A 90 -8.53 1.73 16.19
C ARG A 90 -9.19 0.39 16.48
N LEU A 91 -8.72 -0.63 15.80
CA LEU A 91 -9.17 -2.01 15.94
C LEU A 91 -8.04 -2.86 16.50
N VAL A 92 -8.40 -3.82 17.34
CA VAL A 92 -7.49 -4.89 17.76
C VAL A 92 -7.71 -6.07 16.83
N VAL A 93 -6.69 -6.40 16.06
CA VAL A 93 -6.65 -7.59 15.19
C VAL A 93 -5.51 -8.47 15.68
N ARG A 94 -5.77 -9.76 15.89
CA ARG A 94 -4.78 -10.69 16.44
C ARG A 94 -4.12 -11.51 15.34
N GLU A 95 -4.91 -11.95 14.37
CA GLU A 95 -4.47 -12.78 13.27
C GLU A 95 -4.92 -12.18 11.93
N VAL A 96 -4.00 -12.13 10.98
CA VAL A 96 -4.31 -11.87 9.57
C VAL A 96 -3.64 -12.94 8.73
N VAL A 97 -4.44 -13.69 7.99
CA VAL A 97 -4.00 -14.66 6.99
C VAL A 97 -4.41 -14.16 5.61
N ILE A 98 -3.49 -14.11 4.65
CA ILE A 98 -3.74 -13.68 3.28
C ILE A 98 -3.38 -14.83 2.34
N GLY A 99 -4.37 -15.40 1.67
CA GLY A 99 -4.18 -16.65 0.94
C GLY A 99 -3.58 -17.74 1.87
N PRO A 100 -2.46 -18.38 1.49
CA PRO A 100 -1.81 -19.38 2.35
C PRO A 100 -0.88 -18.77 3.42
N HIS A 101 -0.76 -17.44 3.51
CA HIS A 101 0.26 -16.79 4.32
C HIS A 101 -0.33 -16.17 5.59
N ALA A 102 0.03 -16.72 6.76
CA ALA A 102 -0.18 -16.03 8.03
C ALA A 102 0.86 -14.92 8.18
N LEU A 103 0.41 -13.69 8.44
CA LEU A 103 1.33 -12.60 8.73
C LEU A 103 1.97 -12.83 10.11
N PRO A 104 3.29 -12.67 10.26
CA PRO A 104 3.97 -12.91 11.54
C PRO A 104 3.48 -11.97 12.64
N GLN A 105 2.99 -10.80 12.26
CA GLN A 105 2.34 -9.83 13.12
C GLN A 105 1.15 -9.22 12.40
N ALA A 106 0.00 -9.14 13.07
CA ALA A 106 -1.15 -8.41 12.55
C ALA A 106 -0.81 -6.92 12.39
N PRO A 107 -1.09 -6.31 11.23
CA PRO A 107 -0.89 -4.88 11.03
C PRO A 107 -1.77 -4.06 11.98
N ALA A 108 -1.33 -2.83 12.30
CA ALA A 108 -2.18 -1.89 13.01
C ALA A 108 -3.47 -1.62 12.21
N ALA A 109 -4.61 -1.85 12.86
CA ALA A 109 -5.91 -1.82 12.22
C ALA A 109 -6.76 -0.63 12.68
N GLN A 110 -7.62 -0.13 11.80
CA GLN A 110 -8.61 0.91 12.12
C GLN A 110 -9.90 0.72 11.32
N THR A 111 -10.96 1.45 11.67
CA THR A 111 -12.18 1.46 10.87
C THR A 111 -11.99 2.23 9.56
N TRP A 112 -12.74 1.83 8.54
CA TRP A 112 -12.75 2.45 7.24
C TRP A 112 -13.79 3.57 7.24
N GLY A 113 -13.35 4.81 7.43
CA GLY A 113 -14.23 5.99 7.52
C GLY A 113 -14.96 6.42 6.24
N LYS A 114 -14.93 5.63 5.15
CA LYS A 114 -15.67 5.95 3.92
C LYS A 114 -17.13 5.49 4.03
N ALA A 115 -18.06 6.42 3.84
CA ALA A 115 -19.50 6.12 3.82
C ALA A 115 -19.89 5.21 2.64
N LYS A 116 -19.35 5.50 1.44
CA LYS A 116 -19.55 4.68 0.25
C LYS A 116 -18.28 3.86 0.00
N ARG A 117 -18.40 2.56 0.21
CA ARG A 117 -17.32 1.58 -0.01
C ARG A 117 -17.63 0.78 -1.27
N PRO A 118 -16.61 0.29 -2.00
CA PRO A 118 -16.83 -0.73 -3.02
C PRO A 118 -17.58 -1.91 -2.41
N ALA A 119 -18.68 -2.35 -3.03
CA ALA A 119 -19.55 -3.40 -2.50
C ALA A 119 -18.81 -4.73 -2.27
N ALA A 120 -17.70 -4.93 -2.97
CA ALA A 120 -16.87 -6.12 -2.92
C ALA A 120 -15.85 -6.16 -1.76
N ALA A 121 -15.63 -5.06 -1.04
CA ALA A 121 -14.53 -4.96 -0.09
C ALA A 121 -15.00 -4.77 1.34
N ASP A 122 -14.46 -5.59 2.24
CA ASP A 122 -14.63 -5.42 3.68
C ASP A 122 -13.62 -4.43 4.26
N GLY A 123 -12.52 -4.18 3.55
CA GLY A 123 -11.44 -3.32 3.99
C GLY A 123 -10.38 -3.10 2.93
N TYR A 124 -9.22 -2.61 3.37
CA TYR A 124 -8.02 -2.49 2.54
C TYR A 124 -6.73 -2.69 3.34
N LEU A 125 -5.69 -3.17 2.66
CA LEU A 125 -4.30 -3.08 3.08
C LEU A 125 -3.66 -1.87 2.42
N GLY A 126 -3.17 -0.94 3.24
CA GLY A 126 -2.74 0.37 2.76
C GLY A 126 -1.25 0.63 2.87
N TRP A 127 -0.90 1.90 2.64
CA TRP A 127 0.47 2.40 2.69
C TRP A 127 1.16 2.09 4.03
N GLY A 128 0.43 2.08 5.14
CA GLY A 128 0.99 1.76 6.45
C GLY A 128 1.70 0.41 6.50
N TRP A 129 1.22 -0.58 5.75
CA TRP A 129 1.80 -1.92 5.64
C TRP A 129 2.76 -2.04 4.44
N LEU A 130 2.39 -1.44 3.31
CA LEU A 130 3.18 -1.47 2.08
C LEU A 130 4.55 -0.78 2.25
N ARG A 131 4.63 0.32 3.00
CA ARG A 131 5.86 1.11 3.16
C ARG A 131 6.98 0.40 3.92
N GLU A 132 6.68 -0.69 4.63
CA GLU A 132 7.64 -1.41 5.46
C GLU A 132 8.66 -2.21 4.64
N ARG A 133 8.35 -2.47 3.37
CA ARG A 133 9.15 -3.32 2.48
C ARG A 133 9.12 -2.76 1.05
N ARG A 134 10.07 -3.22 0.24
CA ARG A 134 9.95 -3.09 -1.22
C ARG A 134 8.80 -3.96 -1.70
N TRP A 135 8.08 -3.51 -2.73
CA TRP A 135 6.99 -4.28 -3.29
C TRP A 135 6.87 -4.09 -4.80
N VAL A 136 6.25 -5.07 -5.46
CA VAL A 136 5.98 -5.10 -6.89
C VAL A 136 4.51 -5.41 -7.09
N ILE A 137 3.79 -4.56 -7.80
CA ILE A 137 2.41 -4.84 -8.19
C ILE A 137 2.31 -5.01 -9.70
N ASP A 138 1.62 -6.06 -10.12
CA ASP A 138 1.42 -6.42 -11.51
C ASP A 138 -0.04 -6.84 -11.72
N TYR A 139 -0.81 -5.97 -12.35
CA TYR A 139 -2.24 -6.21 -12.61
C TYR A 139 -2.46 -7.29 -13.67
N ALA A 140 -1.55 -7.45 -14.64
CA ALA A 140 -1.68 -8.49 -15.65
C ALA A 140 -1.40 -9.88 -15.05
N ALA A 141 -0.46 -9.96 -14.10
CA ALA A 141 -0.20 -11.20 -13.36
C ALA A 141 -1.19 -11.44 -12.21
N GLY A 142 -1.95 -10.44 -11.79
CA GLY A 142 -2.84 -10.51 -10.63
C GLY A 142 -2.08 -10.72 -9.32
N GLN A 143 -0.91 -10.08 -9.18
CA GLN A 143 0.02 -10.34 -8.08
C GLN A 143 0.59 -9.08 -7.43
N LEU A 144 0.69 -9.13 -6.10
CA LEU A 144 1.51 -8.24 -5.28
C LEU A 144 2.62 -9.05 -4.65
N GLN A 145 3.87 -8.74 -4.97
CA GLN A 145 5.04 -9.29 -4.30
C GLN A 145 5.57 -8.28 -3.28
N ARG A 146 5.72 -8.68 -2.01
CA ARG A 146 6.38 -7.92 -0.95
C ARG A 146 7.70 -8.59 -0.63
N LEU A 147 8.79 -7.88 -0.83
CA LEU A 147 10.13 -8.46 -0.76
C LEU A 147 10.63 -8.50 0.68
N ALA A 148 11.35 -9.57 1.01
CA ALA A 148 12.07 -9.68 2.26
C ALA A 148 13.08 -8.51 2.43
N PRO A 149 13.44 -8.16 3.68
CA PRO A 149 14.51 -7.20 3.90
C PRO A 149 15.81 -7.63 3.20
N GLY A 150 16.43 -6.71 2.47
CA GLY A 150 17.65 -6.99 1.69
C GLY A 150 17.41 -7.54 0.29
N SER A 151 16.32 -8.28 0.02
CA SER A 151 16.01 -8.84 -1.31
C SER A 151 16.01 -7.78 -2.42
N PRO A 152 16.79 -7.93 -3.50
CA PRO A 152 16.80 -6.96 -4.59
C PRO A 152 15.44 -6.88 -5.29
N LEU A 153 15.14 -5.73 -5.92
CA LEU A 153 13.99 -5.67 -6.82
C LEU A 153 14.18 -6.69 -7.97
N PRO A 154 13.13 -7.43 -8.37
CA PRO A 154 13.20 -8.34 -9.51
C PRO A 154 13.72 -7.63 -10.77
N ALA A 155 14.49 -8.33 -11.61
CA ALA A 155 14.98 -7.79 -12.88
C ALA A 155 13.84 -7.28 -13.78
N ALA A 156 12.66 -7.91 -13.65
CA ALA A 156 11.43 -7.57 -14.35
C ALA A 156 10.85 -6.19 -13.97
N CYS A 157 11.37 -5.54 -12.93
CA CYS A 157 11.08 -4.15 -12.59
C CYS A 157 11.71 -3.15 -13.56
N GLY A 158 12.81 -3.53 -14.22
CA GLY A 158 13.46 -2.75 -15.27
C GLY A 158 13.62 -1.25 -14.96
N GLY A 159 13.70 -0.46 -16.03
CA GLY A 159 13.62 1.01 -16.01
C GLY A 159 14.72 1.75 -15.25
N ALA A 160 14.74 3.07 -15.40
CA ALA A 160 15.43 3.96 -14.47
C ALA A 160 14.55 4.18 -13.23
N PRO A 161 15.13 4.33 -12.03
CA PRO A 161 14.37 4.74 -10.85
C PRO A 161 13.77 6.14 -11.07
N LEU A 162 12.52 6.33 -10.64
CA LEU A 162 11.82 7.61 -10.61
C LEU A 162 11.66 8.01 -9.14
N PRO A 163 12.14 9.19 -8.74
CA PRO A 163 11.93 9.66 -7.37
C PRO A 163 10.46 10.00 -7.14
N PHE A 164 10.00 9.84 -5.90
CA PHE A 164 8.70 10.33 -5.48
C PHE A 164 8.77 11.10 -4.17
N ASP A 165 7.87 12.07 -4.03
CA ASP A 165 7.60 12.77 -2.78
C ASP A 165 6.48 12.06 -2.00
N MET A 166 6.40 12.30 -0.69
CA MET A 166 5.26 11.85 0.11
C MET A 166 4.33 13.00 0.42
N LEU A 167 3.06 12.86 0.07
CA LEU A 167 1.98 13.74 0.50
C LEU A 167 1.09 12.97 1.49
N GLY A 168 1.43 13.07 2.78
CA GLY A 168 0.86 12.19 3.80
C GLY A 168 1.24 10.73 3.55
N SER A 169 0.27 9.87 3.26
CA SER A 169 0.48 8.47 2.89
C SER A 169 0.58 8.22 1.39
N LEU A 170 0.36 9.22 0.56
CA LEU A 170 0.34 9.09 -0.88
C LEU A 170 1.74 9.32 -1.45
N ALA A 171 2.25 8.36 -2.22
CA ALA A 171 3.46 8.57 -3.00
C ALA A 171 3.12 9.37 -4.27
N VAL A 172 3.82 10.48 -4.48
CA VAL A 172 3.56 11.44 -5.55
C VAL A 172 4.76 11.53 -6.48
N VAL A 173 4.54 11.25 -7.76
CA VAL A 173 5.54 11.43 -8.82
C VAL A 173 5.29 12.72 -9.59
N ARG A 174 6.38 13.31 -10.09
CA ARG A 174 6.32 14.47 -10.99
C ARG A 174 6.50 14.01 -12.43
N LEU A 175 5.45 14.13 -13.22
CA LEU A 175 5.39 13.66 -14.60
C LEU A 175 5.01 14.81 -15.54
N GLN A 176 5.64 14.88 -16.71
CA GLN A 176 5.35 15.92 -17.69
C GLN A 176 4.22 15.50 -18.63
N ALA A 177 3.22 16.35 -18.80
CA ALA A 177 2.15 16.21 -19.79
C ALA A 177 2.67 16.48 -21.22
N ALA A 178 1.86 16.15 -22.23
CA ALA A 178 2.24 16.34 -23.64
C ALA A 178 2.51 17.82 -24.00
N ASP A 179 1.86 18.75 -23.30
CA ASP A 179 2.05 20.20 -23.47
C ASP A 179 3.22 20.77 -22.66
N GLY A 180 4.01 19.91 -22.00
CA GLY A 180 5.18 20.31 -21.23
C GLY A 180 4.91 20.68 -19.76
N ARG A 181 3.64 20.74 -19.31
CA ARG A 181 3.32 20.99 -17.89
C ARG A 181 3.82 19.87 -17.00
N LEU A 182 4.42 20.21 -15.87
CA LEU A 182 4.81 19.25 -14.84
C LEU A 182 3.65 19.02 -13.86
N LEU A 183 3.20 17.78 -13.74
CA LEU A 183 2.07 17.36 -12.93
C LEU A 183 2.53 16.56 -11.70
N ALA A 184 1.96 16.85 -10.54
CA ALA A 184 2.11 16.07 -9.31
C ALA A 184 1.00 15.02 -9.22
N LEU A 185 1.33 13.76 -9.50
CA LEU A 185 0.36 12.66 -9.59
C LEU A 185 0.63 11.61 -8.51
N GLY A 186 -0.40 11.33 -7.70
CA GLY A 186 -0.34 10.31 -6.66
C GLY A 186 -0.50 8.89 -7.22
N LEU A 187 0.17 7.90 -6.64
CA LEU A 187 -0.03 6.49 -6.96
C LEU A 187 -1.08 5.87 -6.03
N ASP A 188 -2.23 5.49 -6.60
CA ASP A 188 -3.37 4.99 -5.83
C ASP A 188 -3.96 3.71 -6.47
N THR A 189 -3.53 2.54 -5.99
CA THR A 189 -4.10 1.25 -6.42
C THR A 189 -5.57 1.07 -5.99
N GLY A 190 -6.04 1.87 -5.02
CA GLY A 190 -7.44 1.94 -4.58
C GLY A 190 -8.31 2.83 -5.48
N ALA A 191 -7.75 3.50 -6.48
CA ALA A 191 -8.48 4.27 -7.47
C ALA A 191 -8.81 3.41 -8.70
N SER A 192 -10.10 3.27 -9.01
CA SER A 192 -10.57 2.46 -10.14
C SER A 192 -10.34 3.11 -11.51
N ARG A 193 -9.86 4.36 -11.54
CA ARG A 193 -9.55 5.16 -12.74
C ARG A 193 -8.43 6.13 -12.43
N ASN A 194 -7.73 6.63 -13.45
CA ASN A 194 -6.91 7.83 -13.26
C ASN A 194 -7.79 9.06 -13.07
N VAL A 195 -7.39 9.95 -12.18
CA VAL A 195 -8.14 11.17 -11.85
C VAL A 195 -7.25 12.39 -12.06
N ILE A 196 -7.81 13.47 -12.59
CA ILE A 196 -7.14 14.76 -12.74
C ILE A 196 -8.07 15.89 -12.30
N THR A 197 -7.51 16.98 -11.77
CA THR A 197 -8.27 18.20 -11.50
C THR A 197 -8.81 18.82 -12.80
N PRO A 198 -9.98 19.49 -12.79
CA PRO A 198 -10.62 19.97 -14.02
C PRO A 198 -9.79 20.90 -14.90
N GLY A 199 -8.98 21.80 -14.32
CA GLY A 199 -8.15 22.72 -15.09
C GLY A 199 -7.00 22.06 -15.88
N LEU A 200 -6.77 20.77 -15.68
CA LEU A 200 -5.67 20.02 -16.28
C LEU A 200 -6.14 18.91 -17.22
N ALA A 201 -7.45 18.75 -17.45
CA ALA A 201 -8.01 17.67 -18.27
C ALA A 201 -7.42 17.64 -19.69
N GLU A 202 -7.33 18.80 -20.36
CA GLU A 202 -6.73 18.92 -21.69
C GLU A 202 -5.25 18.52 -21.73
N ALA A 203 -4.50 18.74 -20.64
CA ALA A 203 -3.07 18.36 -20.57
C ALA A 203 -2.86 16.87 -20.73
N VAL A 204 -3.84 16.08 -20.25
CA VAL A 204 -3.74 14.63 -20.12
C VAL A 204 -4.70 13.88 -21.06
N ALA A 205 -5.37 14.58 -21.97
CA ALA A 205 -6.36 13.99 -22.88
C ALA A 205 -5.79 12.83 -23.72
N GLY A 206 -4.50 12.91 -24.11
CA GLY A 206 -3.80 11.85 -24.84
C GLY A 206 -3.30 10.69 -23.99
N GLY A 207 -3.51 10.71 -22.66
CA GLY A 207 -3.11 9.65 -21.74
C GLY A 207 -1.60 9.35 -21.70
N THR A 208 -0.78 10.25 -22.25
CA THR A 208 0.67 10.09 -22.36
C THR A 208 1.36 11.07 -21.42
N LEU A 209 2.29 10.54 -20.62
CA LEU A 209 3.11 11.30 -19.68
C LEU A 209 4.59 11.04 -19.95
N THR A 210 5.47 11.95 -19.55
CA THR A 210 6.92 11.79 -19.69
C THR A 210 7.62 11.88 -18.34
N ALA A 211 8.58 10.98 -18.09
CA ALA A 211 9.49 11.02 -16.95
C ALA A 211 10.92 10.84 -17.44
N GLU A 212 11.81 11.81 -17.21
CA GLU A 212 13.22 11.71 -17.58
C GLU A 212 13.46 11.30 -19.06
N ARG A 213 12.68 11.85 -19.99
CA ARG A 213 12.66 11.51 -21.43
C ARG A 213 12.05 10.15 -21.79
N ARG A 214 11.49 9.42 -20.83
CA ARG A 214 10.73 8.19 -21.09
C ARG A 214 9.25 8.49 -21.20
N VAL A 215 8.61 7.93 -22.21
CA VAL A 215 7.16 8.00 -22.40
C VAL A 215 6.48 6.92 -21.56
N LEU A 216 5.48 7.30 -20.77
CA LEU A 216 4.63 6.45 -19.96
C LEU A 216 3.19 6.54 -20.47
N GLN A 217 2.57 5.39 -20.71
CA GLN A 217 1.19 5.31 -21.23
C GLN A 217 0.19 5.21 -20.07
N ALA A 218 -0.16 6.35 -19.50
CA ALA A 218 -1.05 6.39 -18.33
C ALA A 218 -2.47 5.91 -18.62
N GLY A 219 -2.95 6.06 -19.85
CA GLY A 219 -4.35 5.79 -20.20
C GLY A 219 -5.27 6.97 -19.88
N PRO A 220 -6.60 6.79 -20.00
CA PRO A 220 -7.55 7.88 -19.88
C PRO A 220 -7.64 8.42 -18.45
N PHE A 221 -7.94 9.71 -18.32
CA PHE A 221 -8.23 10.37 -17.05
C PHE A 221 -9.71 10.74 -16.97
N VAL A 222 -10.26 10.71 -15.75
CA VAL A 222 -11.53 11.37 -15.45
C VAL A 222 -11.27 12.67 -14.69
N SER A 223 -12.06 13.69 -14.98
CA SER A 223 -11.96 14.99 -14.31
C SER A 223 -12.78 15.01 -13.03
N VAL A 224 -12.14 15.25 -11.89
CA VAL A 224 -12.80 15.33 -10.58
C VAL A 224 -12.18 16.46 -9.75
N PRO A 225 -12.97 17.32 -9.09
CA PRO A 225 -12.44 18.28 -8.13
C PRO A 225 -11.73 17.57 -6.97
N LEU A 226 -10.44 17.90 -6.77
CA LEU A 226 -9.64 17.42 -5.65
C LEU A 226 -9.44 18.55 -4.65
N GLN A 227 -9.46 18.23 -3.36
CA GLN A 227 -9.20 19.18 -2.28
C GLN A 227 -7.92 18.81 -1.51
N VAL A 228 -6.92 18.30 -2.23
CA VAL A 228 -5.62 17.93 -1.69
C VAL A 228 -4.59 18.95 -2.20
N PRO A 229 -4.10 19.87 -1.34
CA PRO A 229 -3.16 20.90 -1.77
C PRO A 229 -1.89 20.31 -2.38
N GLY A 230 -1.47 20.86 -3.52
CA GLY A 230 -0.27 20.44 -4.23
C GLY A 230 -0.38 19.13 -5.01
N LEU A 231 -1.59 18.58 -5.15
CA LEU A 231 -1.85 17.39 -5.94
C LEU A 231 -2.71 17.73 -7.17
N ASP A 232 -2.23 17.33 -8.35
CA ASP A 232 -2.94 17.57 -9.62
C ASP A 232 -3.90 16.44 -9.97
N GLY A 233 -3.62 15.22 -9.49
CA GLY A 233 -4.36 14.02 -9.84
C GLY A 233 -3.81 12.75 -9.17
N PHE A 234 -4.40 11.61 -9.53
CA PHE A 234 -3.93 10.28 -9.13
C PHE A 234 -3.87 9.35 -10.34
N LEU A 235 -2.86 8.48 -10.37
CA LEU A 235 -2.75 7.34 -11.25
C LEU A 235 -3.39 6.13 -10.55
N GLY A 236 -4.43 5.60 -11.15
CA GLY A 236 -5.21 4.46 -10.67
C GLY A 236 -5.14 3.28 -11.65
N GLN A 237 -6.20 2.48 -11.70
CA GLN A 237 -6.26 1.25 -12.48
C GLN A 237 -5.86 1.42 -13.97
N ASP A 238 -6.25 2.52 -14.61
CA ASP A 238 -5.90 2.79 -16.01
C ASP A 238 -4.38 2.77 -16.24
N PHE A 239 -3.59 3.25 -15.25
CA PHE A 239 -2.13 3.22 -15.27
C PHE A 239 -1.55 1.86 -14.87
N PHE A 240 -2.02 1.28 -13.75
CA PHE A 240 -1.51 0.00 -13.22
C PHE A 240 -1.81 -1.20 -14.12
N SER A 241 -2.88 -1.15 -14.91
CA SER A 241 -3.19 -2.18 -15.91
C SER A 241 -2.24 -2.18 -17.12
N ARG A 242 -1.41 -1.13 -17.26
CA ARG A 242 -0.47 -0.95 -18.37
C ARG A 242 0.98 -1.08 -17.95
N HIS A 243 1.23 -1.05 -16.64
CA HIS A 243 2.57 -1.04 -16.11
C HIS A 243 2.68 -1.91 -14.88
N ARG A 244 3.81 -2.62 -14.80
CA ARG A 244 4.30 -3.12 -13.53
C ARG A 244 4.93 -1.97 -12.77
N VAL A 245 4.55 -1.81 -11.51
CA VAL A 245 5.11 -0.79 -10.62
C VAL A 245 5.87 -1.47 -9.50
N CYS A 246 7.14 -1.10 -9.36
CA CYS A 246 8.02 -1.59 -8.31
C CYS A 246 8.42 -0.43 -7.41
N MET A 247 8.14 -0.54 -6.12
CA MET A 247 8.34 0.51 -5.14
C MET A 247 9.50 0.18 -4.21
N ASP A 248 10.34 1.18 -3.95
CA ASP A 248 11.31 1.20 -2.86
C ASP A 248 11.00 2.36 -1.91
N PRO A 249 10.15 2.13 -0.90
CA PRO A 249 9.77 3.15 0.07
C PRO A 249 10.95 3.74 0.85
N THR A 250 11.98 2.93 1.13
CA THR A 250 13.17 3.36 1.88
C THR A 250 13.99 4.35 1.07
N ARG A 251 14.13 4.12 -0.24
CA ARG A 251 14.85 5.04 -1.15
C ARG A 251 13.99 6.17 -1.70
N ARG A 252 12.67 6.11 -1.50
CA ARG A 252 11.68 6.99 -2.15
C ARG A 252 11.80 6.98 -3.67
N GLU A 253 11.98 5.78 -4.20
CA GLU A 253 12.12 5.53 -5.62
C GLU A 253 11.08 4.51 -6.07
N LEU A 254 10.66 4.62 -7.32
CA LEU A 254 9.86 3.60 -7.97
C LEU A 254 10.34 3.34 -9.38
N ARG A 255 10.07 2.14 -9.89
CA ARG A 255 10.33 1.76 -11.29
C ARG A 255 8.99 1.44 -11.94
N VAL A 256 8.84 1.92 -13.16
CA VAL A 256 7.65 1.70 -13.98
C VAL A 256 8.11 0.99 -15.24
N GLN A 257 7.62 -0.24 -15.43
CA GLN A 257 7.91 -1.06 -16.60
C GLN A 257 6.62 -1.27 -17.37
N PRO A 258 6.55 -0.89 -18.66
CA PRO A 258 5.41 -1.22 -19.51
C PRO A 258 5.18 -2.72 -19.54
N LEU A 259 3.91 -3.12 -19.42
CA LEU A 259 3.49 -4.49 -19.68
C LEU A 259 3.44 -4.66 -21.21
N VAL A 260 4.07 -5.72 -21.72
CA VAL A 260 3.99 -6.06 -23.14
C VAL A 260 2.56 -6.55 -23.37
N GLY A 261 1.79 -5.79 -24.15
CA GLY A 261 0.46 -6.18 -24.62
C GLY A 261 0.53 -7.18 -25.76
#